data_AF-A0A9E0BSZ0-F1
#
_entry.id   AF-A0A9E0BSZ0-F1
#
_cell.length_a   1.000
_cell.length_b   1.000
_cell.length_c   1.000
_cell.angle_alpha   90.00
_cell.angle_beta   90.00
_cell.angle_gamma   90.00
#
_symmetry.space_group_name_H-M   'P 1'
#
loop_
_entity.id
_entity.type
_entity.pdbx_description
1 polymer ?
#
loop_
_entity_poly.entity_id
_entity_poly.type
_entity_poly.pdbx_seq_one_letter_code
_entity_poly.pdbx_strand_id
1 'polypeptide(L)'
;AMRLTMADWGRFCIDQMRGEHGRGKLLKTETYRFLHAGQGETHSALGWGASPRPMGLTGPALTHAGSDGNWYALVVLFPQTGSGALVIANAADSMGGDKATLAATRALAATVAAPAPTAP
;
A
#
# COMPACT_ATOMS: atom_id res chain seq x y z
N ALA A 1 2.97 -5.41 21.14
CA ALA A 1 2.28 -5.79 19.89
C ALA A 1 1.33 -4.67 19.49
N MET A 2 1.34 -4.24 18.23
CA MET A 2 0.37 -3.27 17.70
C MET A 2 -0.88 -4.03 17.24
N ARG A 3 -2.08 -3.54 17.60
CA ARG A 3 -3.36 -4.10 17.15
C ARG A 3 -4.23 -2.96 16.65
N LEU A 4 -4.91 -3.18 15.53
CA LEU A 4 -5.78 -2.19 14.91
C LEU A 4 -6.96 -2.89 14.25
N THR A 5 -8.13 -2.26 14.23
CA THR A 5 -9.26 -2.76 13.43
C THR A 5 -9.04 -2.46 11.94
N MET A 6 -9.68 -3.21 11.05
CA MET A 6 -9.67 -2.88 9.61
C MET A 6 -10.20 -1.47 9.33
N ALA A 7 -11.20 -1.02 10.10
CA ALA A 7 -11.78 0.30 9.94
C ALA A 7 -10.78 1.41 10.29
N ASP A 8 -10.04 1.26 11.40
CA ASP A 8 -9.04 2.24 11.80
C ASP A 8 -7.81 2.21 10.89
N TRP A 9 -7.40 1.02 10.43
CA TRP A 9 -6.33 0.92 9.45
C TRP A 9 -6.71 1.59 8.12
N GLY A 10 -7.95 1.38 7.66
CA GLY A 10 -8.50 2.06 6.50
C GLY A 10 -8.50 3.58 6.64
N ARG A 11 -8.85 4.12 7.81
CA ARG A 11 -8.78 5.58 8.08
C ARG A 11 -7.36 6.12 7.96
N PHE A 12 -6.39 5.41 8.52
CA PHE A 12 -4.97 5.76 8.38
C PHE A 12 -4.53 5.73 6.90
N CYS A 13 -4.85 4.68 6.15
CA CYS A 13 -4.50 4.57 4.73
C CYS A 13 -5.14 5.67 3.87
N ILE A 14 -6.41 6.01 4.11
CA ILE A 14 -7.11 7.11 3.44
C ILE A 14 -6.41 8.44 3.75
N ASP A 15 -5.99 8.64 5.00
CA ASP A 15 -5.23 9.82 5.39
C ASP A 15 -3.88 9.92 4.67
N GLN A 16 -3.13 8.82 4.52
CA GLN A 16 -1.87 8.79 3.76
C GLN A 16 -2.07 9.24 2.31
N MET A 17 -3.08 8.69 1.62
CA MET A 17 -3.39 9.06 0.23
C MET A 17 -3.85 10.51 0.11
N ARG A 18 -4.67 10.98 1.07
CA ARG A 18 -5.09 12.39 1.10
C ARG A 18 -3.93 13.33 1.40
N GLY A 19 -2.98 12.90 2.22
CA GLY A 19 -1.77 13.62 2.60
C GLY A 19 -0.91 14.01 1.40
N GLU A 20 -0.73 13.10 0.43
CA GLU A 20 -0.05 13.37 -0.84
C GLU A 20 -0.63 14.58 -1.61
N HIS A 21 -1.94 14.79 -1.44
CA HIS A 21 -2.72 15.85 -2.09
C HIS A 21 -3.04 17.03 -1.17
N GLY A 22 -2.36 17.13 -0.03
CA GLY A 22 -2.54 18.22 0.94
C GLY A 22 -3.88 18.22 1.67
N ARG A 23 -4.56 17.08 1.72
CA ARG A 23 -5.83 16.87 2.44
C ARG A 23 -5.70 15.91 3.63
N GLY A 24 -4.47 15.51 3.97
CA GLY A 24 -4.15 14.71 5.15
C GLY A 24 -4.33 15.51 6.44
N LYS A 25 -4.47 14.82 7.57
CA LYS A 25 -4.72 15.42 8.88
C LYS A 25 -3.58 15.19 9.88
N LEU A 26 -2.68 14.25 9.62
CA LEU A 26 -1.66 13.85 10.59
C LEU A 26 -0.33 14.60 10.40
N LEU A 27 0.06 14.87 9.16
CA LEU A 27 1.35 15.48 8.83
C LEU A 27 1.17 16.62 7.80
N LYS A 28 2.25 17.37 7.57
CA LYS A 28 2.30 18.33 6.45
C LYS A 28 2.40 17.57 5.12
N THR A 29 1.87 18.16 4.05
CA THR A 29 1.92 17.61 2.69
C THR A 29 3.34 17.21 2.28
N GLU A 30 4.33 18.07 2.58
CA GLU A 30 5.74 17.85 2.24
C GLU A 30 6.32 16.66 3.00
N THR A 31 5.84 16.41 4.22
CA THR A 31 6.27 15.27 5.03
C THR A 31 5.70 13.96 4.49
N TYR A 32 4.43 13.91 4.06
CA TYR A 32 3.90 12.71 3.39
C TYR A 32 4.71 12.38 2.14
N ARG A 33 4.93 13.36 1.27
CA ARG A 33 5.71 13.19 0.03
C ARG A 33 7.12 12.72 0.30
N PHE A 34 7.77 13.25 1.33
CA PHE A 34 9.09 12.81 1.75
C PHE A 34 9.10 11.36 2.23
N LEU A 35 8.12 10.96 3.06
CA LEU A 35 8.00 9.58 3.56
C LEU A 35 7.70 8.56 2.46
N HIS A 36 6.93 8.97 1.45
CA HIS A 36 6.50 8.13 0.34
C HIS A 36 7.45 8.11 -0.85
N ALA A 37 8.44 9.01 -0.90
CA ALA A 37 9.45 9.03 -1.95
C ALA A 37 10.44 7.86 -1.80
N GLY A 38 10.70 7.17 -2.92
CA GLY A 38 11.79 6.19 -2.98
C GLY A 38 13.13 6.81 -2.63
N GLN A 39 13.95 6.08 -1.90
CA GLN A 39 15.26 6.54 -1.44
C GLN A 39 16.35 6.07 -2.41
N GLY A 40 17.16 7.03 -2.91
CA GLY A 40 18.15 6.77 -3.96
C GLY A 40 17.50 6.18 -5.22
N GLU A 41 18.17 5.22 -5.85
CA GLU A 41 17.69 4.53 -7.05
C GLU A 41 16.78 3.32 -6.72
N THR A 42 16.07 3.34 -5.59
CA THR A 42 15.24 2.23 -5.12
C THR A 42 13.76 2.59 -5.10
N HIS A 43 12.92 1.55 -5.02
CA HIS A 43 11.49 1.71 -4.72
C HIS A 43 11.19 1.61 -3.22
N SER A 44 12.21 1.61 -2.36
CA SER A 44 12.03 1.60 -0.91
C SER A 44 11.97 3.03 -0.41
N ALA A 45 10.86 3.39 0.20
CA ALA A 45 10.63 4.66 0.86
C ALA A 45 10.72 4.49 2.40
N LEU A 46 10.36 5.52 3.15
CA LEU A 46 10.48 5.49 4.62
C LEU A 46 9.29 4.76 5.24
N GLY A 47 9.41 3.43 5.29
CA GLY A 47 8.35 2.54 5.76
C GLY A 47 7.32 2.16 4.69
N TRP A 48 7.55 2.49 3.42
CA TRP A 48 6.68 2.14 2.30
C TRP A 48 7.50 1.58 1.14
N GLY A 49 6.90 0.69 0.34
CA GLY A 49 7.30 0.52 -1.05
C GLY A 49 6.63 1.59 -1.91
N ALA A 50 7.35 2.15 -2.87
CA ALA A 50 6.93 3.26 -3.74
C ALA A 50 7.17 2.92 -5.22
N SER A 51 6.54 1.84 -5.69
CA SER A 51 6.73 1.40 -7.08
C SER A 51 5.97 2.31 -8.05
N PRO A 52 6.59 2.78 -9.15
CA PRO A 52 5.91 3.59 -10.17
C PRO A 52 4.92 2.77 -11.02
N ARG A 53 5.12 1.45 -11.13
CA ARG A 53 4.30 0.54 -11.93
C ARG A 53 3.99 -0.77 -11.18
N PRO A 54 3.31 -0.69 -10.03
CA PRO A 54 3.00 -1.84 -9.18
C PRO A 54 2.10 -2.81 -9.94
N MET A 55 2.49 -4.08 -10.06
CA MET A 55 1.68 -5.13 -10.73
C MET A 55 1.23 -4.74 -12.16
N GLY A 56 1.99 -3.88 -12.86
CA GLY A 56 1.61 -3.40 -14.20
C GLY A 56 0.49 -2.36 -14.21
N LEU A 57 0.15 -1.76 -13.06
CA LEU A 57 -0.85 -0.70 -12.91
C LEU A 57 -0.20 0.68 -12.90
N THR A 58 -0.97 1.72 -13.21
CA THR A 58 -0.53 3.11 -13.15
C THR A 58 -0.31 3.52 -11.70
N GLY A 59 0.94 3.83 -11.33
CA GLY A 59 1.33 4.27 -9.99
C GLY A 59 1.70 5.76 -9.91
N PRO A 60 2.50 6.16 -8.91
CA PRO A 60 3.08 5.30 -7.86
C PRO A 60 2.03 4.67 -6.94
N ALA A 61 2.30 3.45 -6.47
CA ALA A 61 1.58 2.91 -5.31
C ALA A 61 2.46 2.82 -4.07
N LEU A 62 1.82 3.01 -2.93
CA LEU A 62 2.37 2.80 -1.61
C LEU A 62 2.03 1.39 -1.13
N THR A 63 3.03 0.58 -0.82
CA THR A 63 2.83 -0.80 -0.35
C THR A 63 3.50 -1.05 0.98
N HIS A 64 2.90 -1.88 1.82
CA HIS A 64 3.55 -2.39 3.04
C HIS A 64 3.04 -3.81 3.32
N ALA A 65 3.94 -4.72 3.68
CA ALA A 65 3.60 -6.04 4.18
C ALA A 65 4.05 -6.21 5.64
N GLY A 66 3.32 -6.95 6.44
CA GLY A 66 3.65 -7.19 7.84
C GLY A 66 3.14 -8.54 8.31
N SER A 67 3.89 -9.18 9.22
CA SER A 67 3.57 -10.47 9.80
C SER A 67 4.01 -10.48 11.26
N ASP A 68 3.26 -11.15 12.13
CA ASP A 68 3.68 -11.43 13.51
C ASP A 68 3.99 -12.92 13.73
N GLY A 69 4.06 -13.70 12.65
CA GLY A 69 4.22 -15.15 12.69
C GLY A 69 2.92 -15.94 12.90
N ASN A 70 1.78 -15.28 13.07
CA ASN A 70 0.45 -15.90 13.15
C ASN A 70 -0.53 -15.36 12.10
N TRP A 71 -0.40 -14.08 11.74
CA TRP A 71 -1.14 -13.47 10.64
C TRP A 71 -0.21 -12.75 9.65
N TYR A 72 -0.73 -12.51 8.46
CA TYR A 72 -0.07 -11.73 7.42
C TYR A 72 -0.99 -10.62 6.92
N ALA A 73 -0.46 -9.40 6.74
CA ALA A 73 -1.17 -8.25 6.22
C ALA A 73 -0.40 -7.62 5.07
N LEU A 74 -1.12 -7.21 4.03
CA LEU A 74 -0.59 -6.51 2.86
C LEU A 74 -1.52 -5.35 2.51
N VAL A 75 -0.94 -4.19 2.25
CA VAL A 75 -1.64 -3.02 1.75
C VAL A 75 -1.03 -2.54 0.43
N VAL A 76 -1.89 -2.10 -0.48
CA VAL A 76 -1.51 -1.33 -1.67
C VAL A 76 -2.45 -0.13 -1.79
N LEU A 77 -1.87 1.07 -1.87
CA LEU A 77 -2.59 2.34 -1.99
C LEU A 77 -2.17 3.05 -3.26
N PHE A 78 -3.12 3.62 -3.98
CA PHE A 78 -2.88 4.44 -5.17
C PHE A 78 -3.34 5.88 -4.86
N PRO A 79 -2.44 6.76 -4.39
CA PRO A 79 -2.81 8.13 -4.03
C PRO A 79 -3.54 8.87 -5.16
N GLN A 80 -3.16 8.64 -6.42
CA GLN A 80 -3.72 9.28 -7.62
C GLN A 80 -5.22 8.99 -7.78
N THR A 81 -5.64 7.74 -7.55
CA THR A 81 -7.05 7.35 -7.62
C THR A 81 -7.77 7.49 -6.28
N GLY A 82 -7.03 7.75 -5.19
CA GLY A 82 -7.57 7.79 -3.83
C GLY A 82 -8.13 6.44 -3.36
N SER A 83 -7.71 5.35 -3.98
CA SER A 83 -8.24 4.00 -3.78
C SER A 83 -7.11 3.01 -3.47
N GLY A 84 -7.44 1.88 -2.87
CA GLY A 84 -6.46 0.87 -2.48
C GLY A 84 -7.12 -0.39 -1.93
N ALA A 85 -6.31 -1.40 -1.65
CA ALA A 85 -6.73 -2.65 -1.06
C ALA A 85 -5.92 -2.93 0.21
N LEU A 86 -6.64 -3.33 1.27
CA LEU A 86 -6.07 -3.82 2.53
C LEU A 86 -6.49 -5.29 2.63
N VAL A 87 -5.52 -6.19 2.70
CA VAL A 87 -5.77 -7.63 2.71
C VAL A 87 -5.05 -8.25 3.90
N ILE A 88 -5.76 -9.07 4.68
CA ILE A 88 -5.21 -9.77 5.85
C ILE A 88 -5.60 -11.24 5.77
N ALA A 89 -4.67 -12.12 6.13
CA ALA A 89 -4.93 -13.52 6.40
C ALA A 89 -4.60 -13.84 7.85
N ASN A 90 -5.51 -14.53 8.55
CA ASN A 90 -5.21 -15.14 9.85
C ASN A 90 -4.43 -16.46 9.66
N ALA A 91 -3.30 -16.34 8.97
CA ALA A 91 -2.39 -17.42 8.64
C ALA A 91 -1.00 -16.81 8.52
N ALA A 92 -0.01 -17.48 9.11
CA ALA A 92 1.39 -17.09 8.95
C ALA A 92 1.89 -17.39 7.53
N ASP A 93 3.06 -16.86 7.20
CA ASP A 93 3.79 -17.13 5.96
C ASP A 93 4.02 -18.64 5.76
N SER A 94 4.33 -19.37 6.84
CA SER A 94 4.50 -20.83 6.83
C SER A 94 3.22 -21.61 6.52
N MET A 95 2.05 -20.97 6.70
CA MET A 95 0.74 -21.52 6.35
C MET A 95 0.24 -20.99 4.98
N GLY A 96 1.04 -20.18 4.28
CA GLY A 96 0.70 -19.58 3.00
C GLY A 96 -0.07 -18.26 3.09
N GLY A 97 -0.05 -17.57 4.23
CA GLY A 97 -0.70 -16.27 4.41
C GLY A 97 -0.17 -15.19 3.46
N ASP A 98 1.13 -15.17 3.20
CA ASP A 98 1.80 -14.33 2.21
C ASP A 98 1.25 -14.55 0.80
N LYS A 99 1.12 -15.81 0.38
CA LYS A 99 0.60 -16.20 -0.94
C LYS A 99 -0.87 -15.86 -1.09
N ALA A 100 -1.67 -16.16 -0.07
CA ALA A 100 -3.10 -15.88 -0.07
C ALA A 100 -3.39 -14.37 -0.13
N THR A 101 -2.71 -13.57 0.68
CA THR A 101 -2.86 -12.11 0.68
C THR A 101 -2.37 -11.48 -0.62
N LEU A 102 -1.26 -11.95 -1.19
CA LEU A 102 -0.77 -11.48 -2.48
C LEU A 102 -1.74 -11.82 -3.62
N ALA A 103 -2.29 -13.03 -3.65
CA ALA A 103 -3.25 -13.45 -4.66
C ALA A 103 -4.52 -12.60 -4.60
N ALA A 104 -5.09 -12.39 -3.41
CA ALA A 104 -6.26 -11.53 -3.22
C ALA A 104 -5.94 -10.05 -3.56
N THR A 105 -4.76 -9.56 -3.18
CA THR A 105 -4.32 -8.21 -3.56
C THR A 105 -4.26 -8.04 -5.07
N ARG A 106 -3.69 -9.00 -5.80
CA ARG A 106 -3.63 -8.95 -7.27
C ARG A 106 -5.03 -8.96 -7.91
N ALA A 107 -5.94 -9.78 -7.38
CA ALA A 107 -7.32 -9.84 -7.85
C ALA A 107 -8.07 -8.51 -7.63
N LEU A 108 -7.79 -7.82 -6.53
CA LEU A 108 -8.42 -6.54 -6.19
C LEU A 108 -7.71 -5.34 -6.84
N ALA A 109 -6.41 -5.41 -7.14
CA ALA A 109 -5.63 -4.26 -7.59
C ALA A 109 -6.19 -3.64 -8.89
N ALA A 110 -6.72 -4.47 -9.79
CA ALA A 110 -7.34 -4.03 -11.03
C ALA A 110 -8.64 -3.22 -10.82
N THR A 111 -9.27 -3.27 -9.63
CA THR A 111 -10.48 -2.49 -9.32
C THR A 111 -10.15 -1.12 -8.71
N VAL A 112 -8.90 -0.87 -8.32
CA VAL A 112 -8.48 0.35 -7.60
C VAL A 112 -7.48 1.22 -8.38
N ALA A 113 -6.90 0.70 -9.47
CA ALA A 113 -6.07 1.46 -10.39
C ALA A 113 -6.16 0.92 -11.82
N ALA A 114 -5.99 1.81 -12.80
CA ALA A 114 -5.96 1.45 -14.21
C ALA A 114 -4.63 0.76 -14.58
N PRO A 115 -4.61 -0.07 -15.64
CA PRO A 115 -3.36 -0.58 -16.22
C PRO A 115 -2.38 0.56 -16.54
N ALA A 116 -1.09 0.31 -16.35
CA ALA A 116 -0.05 1.22 -16.81
C ALA A 116 -0.05 1.25 -18.35
N PRO A 117 0.26 2.41 -18.97
CA PRO A 117 0.50 2.45 -20.40
C PRO A 117 1.63 1.47 -20.77
N THR A 118 1.47 0.74 -21.88
CA THR A 118 2.58 0.00 -22.48
C THR A 118 3.68 1.00 -22.82
N ALA A 119 4.93 0.68 -22.47
CA ALA A 119 6.05 1.48 -22.93
C ALA A 119 6.04 1.53 -24.47
N PRO A 120 6.40 2.68 -25.08
CA PRO A 120 6.57 2.78 -26.53
C PRO A 120 7.66 1.83 -27.03
#